data_AF-A0A3N4VCV4-F1
#
_entry.id   AF-A0A3N4VCV4-F1
#
_cell.length_a   1.000
_cell.length_b   1.000
_cell.length_c   1.000
_cell.angle_alpha   90.00
_cell.angle_beta   90.00
_cell.angle_gamma   90.00
#
_symmetry.space_group_name_H-M   'P 1'
#
loop_
_entity.id
_entity.type
_entity.pdbx_description
1 polymer ?
#
loop_
_entity_poly.entity_id
_entity_poly.type
_entity_poly.pdbx_seq_one_letter_code
_entity_poly.pdbx_strand_id
1 'polypeptide(L)'
;MNDPTPAHTAELAAVNRKIVAEGESLPAVKLRDGSTVQTGTVATMLHNIALYNAGERGEVERQLALAVPTLFKVGLFELFAPEEWVRGDNPGRRYVGEQALRWREAQGRAGEA
;
A
#
# COMPACT_ATOMS: atom_id res chain seq x y z
N MET A 1 -16.48 8.35 -15.50
CA MET A 1 -16.71 8.00 -14.08
C MET A 1 -15.43 7.33 -13.61
N ASN A 2 -14.58 8.04 -12.87
CA ASN A 2 -13.37 7.44 -12.29
C ASN A 2 -13.83 6.36 -11.30
N ASP A 3 -13.30 5.16 -11.46
CA ASP A 3 -13.49 4.10 -10.47
C ASP A 3 -12.88 4.58 -9.14
N PRO A 4 -13.68 4.76 -8.07
CA PRO A 4 -13.17 5.28 -6.81
C PRO A 4 -12.31 4.26 -6.05
N THR A 5 -12.30 3.00 -6.50
CA THR A 5 -11.57 1.86 -5.93
C THR A 5 -10.07 1.98 -6.23
N PRO A 6 -9.18 1.91 -5.22
CA PRO A 6 -7.75 1.88 -5.48
C PRO A 6 -7.35 0.68 -6.33
N ALA A 7 -6.35 0.87 -7.18
CA ALA A 7 -5.73 -0.22 -7.91
C ALA A 7 -5.30 -1.35 -6.95
N HIS A 8 -5.38 -2.59 -7.44
CA HIS A 8 -4.96 -3.81 -6.73
C HIS A 8 -5.78 -4.20 -5.49
N THR A 9 -6.96 -3.60 -5.27
CA THR A 9 -7.83 -3.94 -4.12
C THR A 9 -8.10 -5.45 -4.00
N ALA A 10 -8.35 -6.15 -5.12
CA ALA A 10 -8.56 -7.60 -5.11
C ALA A 10 -7.28 -8.40 -4.77
N GLU A 11 -6.12 -7.98 -5.28
CA GLU A 11 -4.83 -8.63 -5.00
C GLU A 11 -4.44 -8.47 -3.53
N LEU A 12 -4.74 -7.32 -2.93
CA LEU A 12 -4.47 -7.04 -1.53
C LEU A 12 -5.24 -7.97 -0.59
N ALA A 13 -6.39 -8.50 -1.00
CA ALA A 13 -7.12 -9.49 -0.19
C ALA A 13 -6.29 -10.77 0.00
N ALA A 14 -5.56 -11.20 -1.04
CA ALA A 14 -4.66 -12.34 -0.94
C ALA A 14 -3.42 -12.02 -0.11
N VAL A 15 -2.83 -10.82 -0.29
CA VAL A 15 -1.66 -10.37 0.47
C VAL A 15 -1.97 -10.29 1.97
N ASN A 16 -3.15 -9.77 2.32
CA ASN A 16 -3.55 -9.59 3.72
C ASN A 16 -3.82 -10.90 4.47
N ARG A 17 -3.83 -12.05 3.77
CA ARG A 17 -3.91 -13.36 4.44
C ARG A 17 -2.71 -13.66 5.34
N LYS A 18 -1.57 -12.99 5.13
CA LYS A 18 -0.35 -13.16 5.94
C LYS A 18 -0.52 -12.80 7.42
N ILE A 19 -1.52 -11.97 7.74
CA ILE A 19 -1.71 -11.43 9.09
C ILE A 19 -2.95 -11.99 9.79
N VAL A 20 -3.66 -12.94 9.18
CA VAL A 20 -4.88 -13.54 9.75
C VAL A 20 -4.66 -15.02 10.06
N ALA A 21 -5.43 -15.54 11.01
CA ALA A 21 -5.43 -16.96 11.33
C ALA A 21 -5.96 -17.80 10.15
N GLU A 22 -5.63 -19.09 10.15
CA GLU A 22 -6.17 -20.02 9.16
C GLU A 22 -7.69 -20.05 9.24
N GLY A 23 -8.36 -19.95 8.08
CA GLY A 23 -9.82 -19.90 7.98
C GLY A 23 -10.42 -18.49 8.13
N GLU A 24 -9.65 -17.50 8.57
CA GLU A 24 -10.12 -16.12 8.71
C GLU A 24 -9.91 -15.29 7.44
N SER A 25 -10.73 -14.26 7.25
CA SER A 25 -10.58 -13.32 6.14
C SER A 25 -10.93 -11.89 6.55
N LEU A 26 -10.25 -10.93 5.92
CA LEU A 26 -10.52 -9.52 6.11
C LEU A 26 -11.49 -9.03 5.04
N PRO A 27 -12.60 -8.36 5.40
CA PRO A 27 -13.56 -7.90 4.42
C PRO A 27 -13.02 -6.73 3.58
N ALA A 28 -13.51 -6.59 2.35
CA ALA A 28 -13.45 -5.32 1.65
C ALA A 28 -14.59 -4.42 2.16
N VAL A 29 -14.32 -3.12 2.35
CA VAL A 29 -15.28 -2.17 2.88
C VAL A 29 -15.51 -1.03 1.89
N LYS A 30 -16.76 -0.57 1.79
CA LYS A 30 -17.14 0.60 1.00
C LYS A 30 -17.05 1.85 1.88
N LEU A 31 -16.22 2.80 1.49
CA LEU A 31 -16.06 4.08 2.17
C LEU A 31 -17.20 5.04 1.81
N ARG A 32 -17.32 6.13 2.59
CA ARG A 32 -18.37 7.15 2.41
C ARG A 32 -18.34 7.82 1.03
N ASP A 33 -17.17 7.90 0.41
CA ASP A 33 -16.98 8.45 -0.93
C ASP A 33 -17.33 7.45 -2.06
N GLY A 34 -17.81 6.26 -1.70
CA GLY A 34 -18.22 5.20 -2.63
C GLY A 34 -17.09 4.26 -3.07
N SER A 35 -15.84 4.54 -2.72
CA SER A 35 -14.70 3.65 -2.99
C SER A 35 -14.78 2.36 -2.21
N THR A 36 -14.25 1.27 -2.78
CA THR A 36 -14.03 0.02 -2.05
C THR A 36 -12.56 -0.10 -1.70
N VAL A 37 -12.24 -0.48 -0.47
CA VAL A 37 -10.86 -0.71 -0.02
C VAL A 37 -10.77 -2.05 0.71
N GLN A 38 -9.63 -2.71 0.57
CA GLN A 38 -9.35 -3.94 1.30
C GLN A 38 -8.84 -3.60 2.72
N THR A 39 -9.47 -4.18 3.75
CA THR A 39 -9.03 -4.02 5.14
C THR A 39 -7.77 -4.86 5.43
N GLY A 40 -6.98 -4.42 6.41
CA GLY A 40 -5.70 -5.05 6.79
C GLY A 40 -4.48 -4.53 6.05
N THR A 41 -4.64 -3.74 4.99
CA THR A 41 -3.55 -3.34 4.09
C THR A 41 -2.42 -2.62 4.83
N VAL A 42 -2.72 -1.74 5.78
CA VAL A 42 -1.68 -1.06 6.58
C VAL A 42 -0.95 -2.04 7.49
N ALA A 43 -1.67 -2.93 8.18
CA ALA A 43 -1.07 -3.93 9.06
C ALA A 43 -0.16 -4.90 8.28
N THR A 44 -0.61 -5.38 7.11
CA THR A 44 0.20 -6.23 6.24
C THR A 44 1.40 -5.49 5.65
N MET A 45 1.25 -4.20 5.31
CA MET A 45 2.38 -3.39 4.87
C MET A 45 3.45 -3.28 5.97
N LEU A 46 3.06 -3.04 7.22
CA LEU A 46 4.00 -3.01 8.36
C LEU A 46 4.68 -4.37 8.55
N HIS A 47 3.94 -5.47 8.42
CA HIS A 47 4.51 -6.83 8.45
C HIS A 47 5.53 -7.05 7.32
N ASN A 48 5.20 -6.65 6.08
CA ASN A 48 6.11 -6.77 4.94
C ASN A 48 7.34 -5.84 5.05
N ILE A 49 7.22 -4.67 5.70
CA ILE A 49 8.39 -3.84 6.04
C ILE A 49 9.34 -4.60 6.96
N ALA A 50 8.81 -5.31 7.97
CA ALA A 50 9.65 -6.11 8.86
C ALA A 50 10.39 -7.23 8.11
N LEU A 51 9.70 -7.95 7.21
CA LEU A 51 10.32 -8.97 6.35
C LEU A 51 11.40 -8.37 5.44
N TYR A 52 11.11 -7.21 4.84
CA TYR A 52 12.07 -6.49 4.02
C TYR A 52 13.32 -6.10 4.82
N ASN A 53 13.12 -5.58 6.04
CA ASN A 53 14.23 -5.21 6.93
C ASN A 53 15.05 -6.43 7.36
N ALA A 54 14.44 -7.62 7.43
CA ALA A 54 15.12 -8.88 7.69
C ALA A 54 15.90 -9.45 6.48
N GLY A 55 15.80 -8.81 5.30
CA GLY A 55 16.55 -9.18 4.11
C GLY A 55 15.72 -9.87 3.02
N GLU A 56 14.42 -10.09 3.22
CA GLU A 56 13.57 -10.64 2.17
C GLU A 56 13.33 -9.66 1.01
N ARG A 57 13.31 -10.16 -0.22
CA ARG A 57 13.22 -9.37 -1.46
C ARG A 57 12.28 -10.03 -2.47
N GLY A 58 12.03 -9.38 -3.62
CA GLY A 58 11.21 -9.92 -4.70
C GLY A 58 9.72 -9.88 -4.39
N GLU A 59 9.19 -10.94 -3.77
CA GLU A 59 7.76 -11.04 -3.44
C GLU A 59 7.33 -9.94 -2.46
N VAL A 60 8.11 -9.73 -1.40
CA VAL A 60 7.84 -8.69 -0.39
C VAL A 60 7.82 -7.29 -1.03
N GLU A 61 8.77 -7.02 -1.93
CA GLU A 61 8.86 -5.77 -2.69
C GLU A 61 7.62 -5.53 -3.54
N ARG A 62 7.19 -6.56 -4.30
CA ARG A 62 5.97 -6.47 -5.10
C ARG A 62 4.76 -6.15 -4.22
N GLN A 63 4.62 -6.83 -3.10
CA GLN A 63 3.48 -6.63 -2.20
C GLN A 63 3.48 -5.24 -1.54
N LEU A 64 4.65 -4.72 -1.18
CA LEU A 64 4.78 -3.35 -0.68
C LEU A 64 4.37 -2.33 -1.76
N ALA A 65 4.76 -2.53 -3.02
CA ALA A 65 4.37 -1.68 -4.13
C ALA A 65 2.84 -1.72 -4.40
N LEU A 66 2.24 -2.92 -4.37
CA LEU A 66 0.78 -3.11 -4.57
C LEU A 66 -0.06 -2.34 -3.55
N ALA A 67 0.44 -2.16 -2.33
CA ALA A 67 -0.28 -1.46 -1.27
C ALA A 67 -0.36 0.07 -1.52
N VAL A 68 0.62 0.65 -2.23
CA VAL A 68 0.80 2.12 -2.35
C VAL A 68 -0.47 2.87 -2.77
N PRO A 69 -1.24 2.48 -3.81
CA PRO A 69 -2.44 3.20 -4.19
C PRO A 69 -3.48 3.26 -3.05
N THR A 70 -3.62 2.16 -2.31
CA THR A 70 -4.52 2.11 -1.15
C THR A 70 -4.00 2.99 -0.01
N LEU A 71 -2.68 3.03 0.23
CA LEU A 71 -2.08 3.88 1.26
C LEU A 71 -2.32 5.38 1.00
N PHE A 72 -2.25 5.82 -0.27
CA PHE A 72 -2.67 7.16 -0.66
C PHE A 72 -4.17 7.36 -0.43
N LYS A 73 -5.00 6.41 -0.87
CA LYS A 73 -6.46 6.51 -0.74
C LYS A 73 -6.92 6.71 0.71
N VAL A 74 -6.31 5.98 1.65
CA VAL A 74 -6.71 6.01 3.07
C VAL A 74 -6.01 7.13 3.85
N GLY A 75 -5.24 8.00 3.18
CA GLY A 75 -4.62 9.16 3.79
C GLY A 75 -3.36 8.86 4.61
N LEU A 76 -2.72 7.70 4.46
CA LEU A 76 -1.52 7.39 5.25
C LEU A 76 -0.39 8.41 5.00
N PHE A 77 -0.21 8.83 3.75
CA PHE A 77 0.81 9.79 3.37
C PHE A 77 0.45 11.25 3.69
N GLU A 78 -0.77 11.51 4.17
CA GLU A 78 -1.15 12.82 4.72
C GLU A 78 -0.63 12.99 6.16
N LEU A 79 -0.42 11.87 6.88
CA LEU A 79 0.19 11.88 8.21
C LEU A 79 1.70 12.11 8.12
N PHE A 80 2.35 11.49 7.13
CA PHE A 80 3.78 11.60 6.87
C PHE A 80 4.05 11.49 5.37
N ALA A 81 4.63 12.53 4.77
CA ALA A 81 4.80 12.59 3.32
C ALA A 81 5.80 11.51 2.82
N PRO A 82 5.68 11.03 1.57
CA PRO A 82 6.60 10.01 1.03
C PRO A 82 8.08 10.36 1.17
N GLU A 83 8.43 11.65 1.06
CA GLU A 83 9.79 12.16 1.26
C GLU A 83 10.30 11.89 2.68
N GLU A 84 9.44 12.06 3.69
CA GLU A 84 9.77 11.73 5.07
C GLU A 84 10.01 10.22 5.23
N TRP A 85 9.26 9.39 4.49
CA TRP A 85 9.46 7.94 4.45
C TRP A 85 10.84 7.56 3.93
N VAL A 86 11.31 8.24 2.88
CA VAL A 86 12.64 8.03 2.30
C VAL A 86 13.79 8.47 3.22
N ARG A 87 13.63 9.58 3.96
CA ARG A 87 14.72 10.16 4.78
C ARG A 87 15.17 9.30 5.96
N GLY A 88 14.39 8.31 6.38
CA GLY A 88 14.71 7.46 7.53
C GLY A 88 15.84 6.45 7.27
N ASP A 89 16.26 5.79 8.34
CA ASP A 89 17.25 4.69 8.37
C ASP A 89 16.63 3.29 8.23
N ASN A 90 15.30 3.20 8.22
CA ASN A 90 14.57 1.96 8.00
C ASN A 90 14.46 1.65 6.49
N PRO A 91 15.09 0.58 5.97
CA PRO A 91 15.17 0.33 4.53
C PRO A 91 13.83 -0.05 3.90
N GLY A 92 12.95 -0.77 4.61
CA GLY A 92 11.61 -1.09 4.14
C GLY A 92 10.71 0.14 4.09
N ARG A 93 10.79 1.03 5.09
CA ARG A 93 10.10 2.33 5.07
C ARG A 93 10.56 3.18 3.89
N ARG A 94 11.88 3.22 3.65
CA ARG A 94 12.46 3.93 2.51
C ARG A 94 11.94 3.37 1.19
N TYR A 95 11.93 2.05 1.02
CA TYR A 95 11.40 1.40 -0.18
C TYR A 95 9.93 1.77 -0.45
N VAL A 96 9.08 1.73 0.58
CA VAL A 96 7.67 2.17 0.46
C VAL A 96 7.58 3.64 0.05
N GLY A 97 8.39 4.51 0.65
CA GLY A 97 8.47 5.93 0.28
C GLY A 97 8.86 6.12 -1.20
N GLU A 98 9.85 5.38 -1.69
CA GLU A 98 10.28 5.43 -3.09
C GLU A 98 9.18 4.97 -4.05
N GLN A 99 8.46 3.89 -3.74
CA GLN A 99 7.32 3.44 -4.56
C GLN A 99 6.17 4.47 -4.53
N ALA A 100 5.94 5.13 -3.40
CA ALA A 100 4.94 6.17 -3.28
C ALA A 100 5.27 7.41 -4.13
N LEU A 101 6.55 7.83 -4.15
CA LEU A 101 7.01 8.91 -5.03
C LEU A 101 6.79 8.57 -6.51
N ARG A 102 7.20 7.36 -6.93
CA ARG A 102 7.00 6.88 -8.32
C ARG A 102 5.53 6.84 -8.71
N TRP A 103 4.67 6.35 -7.82
CA TRP A 103 3.23 6.33 -8.08
C TRP A 103 2.66 7.73 -8.24
N ARG A 104 3.02 8.67 -7.35
CA ARG A 104 2.57 10.07 -7.41
C ARG A 104 3.00 10.75 -8.73
N GLU A 105 4.24 10.54 -9.16
CA GLU A 105 4.73 11.04 -10.45
C GLU A 105 3.94 10.46 -11.64
N ALA A 106 3.64 9.16 -11.61
CA ALA A 106 2.84 8.51 -12.65
C ALA A 106 1.40 9.07 -12.71
N GLN A 107 0.79 9.38 -11.56
CA GLN A 107 -0.53 10.02 -11.50
C GLN A 107 -0.50 11.45 -12.07
N GLY A 108 0.55 12.23 -11.78
CA GLY A 108 0.72 13.59 -12.32
C GLY A 108 0.77 13.60 -13.85
N ARG A 109 1.55 12.70 -14.45
CA ARG A 109 1.65 12.57 -15.92
C ARG A 109 0.36 12.11 -16.58
N ALA A 110 -0.43 11.26 -15.91
CA ALA A 110 -1.71 10.79 -16.42
C ALA A 110 -2.82 11.86 -16.39
N GLY A 111 -2.67 12.90 -15.57
CA GLY A 111 -3.61 14.03 -15.52
C GLY A 111 -3.32 15.15 -16.53
N GLU A 112 -2.15 15.13 -17.17
CA GLU A 112 -1.70 16.14 -18.15
C GLU A 112 -1.89 15.70 -19.62
N ALA A 113 -2.28 14.44 -19.85
CA ALA A 113 -2.52 13.83 -21.17
C ALA A 113 -4.02 13.71 -21.48
#